data_AF-J6JBK7-F1
#
_entry.id   AF-J6JBK7-F1
#
_cell.length_a   1.000
_cell.length_b   1.000
_cell.length_c   1.000
_cell.angle_alpha   90.00
_cell.angle_beta   90.00
_cell.angle_gamma   90.00
#
_symmetry.space_group_name_H-M   'P 1'
#
loop_
_entity.id
_entity.type
_entity.pdbx_description
1 polymer ?
#
loop_
_entity_poly.entity_id
_entity_poly.type
_entity_poly.pdbx_seq_one_letter_code
_entity_poly.pdbx_strand_id
1 'polypeptide(L)'
;MTEVEDGPPIMRVQARTVVEKIGYSIVMTDAQCADFRAFAVETLDQSTRHFLMPVPIPGTGYVQRRCWFDGGTYSIDESGSHYVVSFTLCVLPYAS
;
A
#
# COMPACT_ATOMS: atom_id res chain seq x y z
N MET A 1 -27.93 35.77 32.19
CA MET A 1 -26.96 34.67 32.33
C MET A 1 -27.59 33.51 31.58
N THR A 2 -27.04 33.11 30.45
CA THR A 2 -27.62 32.08 29.59
C THR A 2 -26.62 30.94 29.53
N GLU A 3 -26.97 29.84 30.18
CA GLU A 3 -26.25 28.57 30.13
C GLU A 3 -26.34 28.02 28.70
N VAL A 4 -25.20 27.75 28.08
CA VAL A 4 -25.13 26.92 26.87
C VAL A 4 -24.66 25.54 27.31
N GLU A 5 -25.59 24.59 27.34
CA GLU A 5 -25.30 23.15 27.40
C GLU A 5 -24.53 22.78 26.13
N ASP A 6 -23.20 22.77 26.21
CA ASP A 6 -22.38 22.18 25.16
C ASP A 6 -22.38 20.66 25.36
N GLY A 7 -23.10 19.98 24.47
CA GLY A 7 -23.36 18.55 24.54
C GLY A 7 -22.08 17.68 24.61
N PRO A 8 -22.23 16.38 24.92
CA PRO A 8 -21.09 15.50 25.06
C PRO A 8 -20.23 15.52 23.78
N PRO A 9 -18.89 15.58 23.91
CA PRO A 9 -18.01 15.58 22.76
C PRO A 9 -18.32 14.34 21.93
N ILE A 10 -18.83 14.55 20.71
CA ILE A 10 -18.94 13.48 19.73
C ILE A 10 -17.51 13.04 19.46
N MET A 11 -17.07 11.99 20.17
CA MET A 11 -15.89 11.23 19.81
C MET A 11 -16.16 10.70 18.40
N ARG A 12 -15.67 11.43 17.41
CA ARG A 12 -15.56 10.94 16.04
C ARG A 12 -14.64 9.73 16.16
N VAL A 13 -15.23 8.54 16.27
CA VAL A 13 -14.54 7.28 16.06
C VAL A 13 -13.93 7.44 14.67
N GLN A 14 -12.65 7.79 14.62
CA GLN A 14 -11.87 7.62 13.41
C GLN A 14 -11.99 6.13 13.15
N ALA A 15 -12.84 5.78 12.18
CA ALA A 15 -12.92 4.43 11.65
C ALA A 15 -11.47 4.08 11.33
N ARG A 16 -10.85 3.25 12.19
CA ARG A 16 -9.53 2.71 11.92
C ARG A 16 -9.77 1.82 10.72
N THR A 17 -9.63 2.39 9.53
CA THR A 17 -9.50 1.63 8.30
C THR A 17 -8.33 0.70 8.58
N VAL A 18 -8.62 -0.56 8.89
CA VAL A 18 -7.57 -1.53 9.20
C VAL A 18 -6.86 -1.76 7.87
N VAL A 19 -5.71 -1.13 7.73
CA VAL A 19 -4.84 -1.30 6.57
C VAL A 19 -4.00 -2.53 6.84
N GLU A 20 -4.20 -3.58 6.06
CA GLU A 20 -3.36 -4.77 6.14
C GLU A 20 -2.00 -4.45 5.52
N LYS A 21 -0.92 -4.78 6.22
CA LYS A 21 0.45 -4.61 5.71
C LYS A 21 1.01 -5.96 5.29
N ILE A 22 1.42 -6.07 4.03
CA ILE A 22 1.96 -7.31 3.46
C ILE A 22 3.33 -7.03 2.89
N GLY A 23 4.34 -7.76 3.34
CA GLY A 23 5.69 -7.72 2.78
C GLY A 23 5.75 -8.50 1.47
N TYR A 24 6.32 -7.89 0.44
CA TYR A 24 6.61 -8.51 -0.85
C TYR A 24 8.10 -8.47 -1.13
N SER A 25 8.58 -9.54 -1.74
CA SER A 25 9.89 -9.61 -2.36
C SER A 25 9.73 -10.29 -3.71
N ILE A 26 10.09 -9.60 -4.78
CA ILE A 26 9.91 -10.06 -6.16
C ILE A 26 11.28 -10.08 -6.82
N VAL A 27 11.64 -11.23 -7.38
CA VAL A 27 12.85 -11.37 -8.20
C VAL A 27 12.51 -10.92 -9.62
N MET A 28 13.26 -9.94 -10.13
CA MET A 28 13.06 -9.32 -11.43
C MET A 28 14.33 -9.44 -12.27
N THR A 29 14.14 -9.54 -13.58
CA THR A 29 15.20 -9.29 -14.56
C THR A 29 15.54 -7.79 -14.63
N ASP A 30 16.64 -7.44 -15.29
CA ASP A 30 17.04 -6.04 -15.49
C ASP A 30 15.93 -5.19 -16.15
N ALA A 31 15.36 -5.67 -17.26
CA ALA A 31 14.27 -4.98 -17.95
C ALA A 31 13.04 -4.77 -17.05
N GLN A 32 12.63 -5.80 -16.30
CA GLN A 32 11.51 -5.72 -15.37
C GLN A 32 11.78 -4.75 -14.21
N CYS A 33 13.03 -4.69 -13.75
CA CYS A 33 13.43 -3.75 -12.71
C CYS A 33 13.38 -2.30 -13.23
N ALA A 34 13.76 -2.06 -14.49
CA ALA A 34 13.63 -0.75 -15.13
C ALA A 34 12.15 -0.33 -15.24
N ASP A 35 11.28 -1.25 -15.69
CA ASP A 35 9.83 -1.02 -15.74
C ASP A 35 9.24 -0.73 -14.35
N PHE A 36 9.67 -1.46 -13.33
CA PHE A 36 9.23 -1.21 -11.94
C PHE A 36 9.62 0.18 -11.46
N ARG A 37 10.86 0.63 -11.73
CA ARG A 37 11.32 1.97 -11.35
C ARG A 37 10.50 3.06 -12.06
N ALA A 38 10.24 2.90 -13.36
CA ALA A 38 9.39 3.82 -14.11
C ALA A 38 7.97 3.87 -13.52
N PHE A 39 7.36 2.71 -13.24
CA PHE A 39 6.06 2.63 -12.57
C PHE A 39 6.05 3.32 -11.19
N ALA A 40 7.04 3.04 -10.35
CA ALA A 40 7.12 3.58 -8.99
C ALA A 40 7.31 5.11 -8.96
N VAL A 41 8.03 5.68 -9.94
CA VAL A 41 8.27 7.12 -10.05
C VAL A 41 7.10 7.82 -10.76
N GLU A 42 6.73 7.34 -11.94
CA GLU A 42 5.82 8.04 -12.85
C GLU A 42 4.36 7.75 -12.54
N THR A 43 4.01 6.49 -12.28
CA THR A 43 2.60 6.09 -12.06
C THR A 43 2.15 6.35 -10.62
N LEU A 44 3.06 6.16 -9.67
CA LEU A 44 2.73 6.32 -8.25
C LEU A 44 3.06 7.70 -7.67
N ASP A 45 3.50 8.66 -8.50
CA ASP A 45 3.91 10.00 -8.05
C ASP A 45 4.89 9.87 -6.87
N GLN A 46 6.04 9.25 -7.15
CA GLN A 46 7.03 8.88 -6.13
C GLN A 46 6.49 7.92 -5.06
N SER A 47 5.78 6.87 -5.47
CA SER A 47 5.30 5.81 -4.56
C SER A 47 4.23 6.24 -3.54
N THR A 48 3.62 7.42 -3.70
CA THR A 48 2.64 7.97 -2.75
C THR A 48 1.19 7.71 -3.12
N ARG A 49 0.91 7.40 -4.40
CA ARG A 49 -0.46 7.14 -4.87
C ARG A 49 -0.90 5.71 -4.66
N HIS A 50 -2.21 5.55 -4.53
CA HIS A 50 -2.83 4.24 -4.50
C HIS A 50 -2.92 3.63 -5.91
N PHE A 51 -2.68 2.34 -6.02
CA PHE A 51 -2.84 1.55 -7.24
C PHE A 51 -3.62 0.27 -6.98
N LEU A 52 -4.11 -0.36 -8.04
CA LEU A 52 -4.81 -1.65 -7.97
C LEU A 52 -3.84 -2.78 -8.28
N MET A 53 -3.82 -3.80 -7.43
CA MET A 53 -3.07 -5.01 -7.71
C MET A 53 -3.74 -6.26 -7.15
N PRO A 54 -3.49 -7.44 -7.74
CA PRO A 54 -3.92 -8.71 -7.16
C PRO A 54 -3.11 -9.01 -5.90
N VAL A 55 -3.77 -9.00 -4.74
CA VAL A 55 -3.20 -9.35 -3.44
C VAL A 55 -3.66 -10.76 -3.06
N PRO A 56 -2.75 -11.67 -2.62
CA PRO A 56 -3.13 -12.99 -2.14
C PRO A 56 -3.81 -12.86 -0.77
N ILE A 57 -5.06 -13.27 -0.71
CA ILE A 57 -5.84 -13.36 0.52
C ILE A 57 -5.96 -14.84 0.91
N PRO A 58 -5.49 -15.23 2.10
CA PRO A 58 -5.58 -16.61 2.57
C PRO A 58 -7.01 -17.16 2.47
N GLY A 59 -7.18 -18.31 1.82
CA GLY A 59 -8.48 -18.96 1.63
C GLY A 59 -9.39 -18.37 0.54
N THR A 60 -9.03 -17.24 -0.09
CA THR A 60 -9.80 -16.64 -1.21
C THR A 60 -9.01 -16.64 -2.52
N GLY A 61 -7.67 -16.68 -2.46
CA GLY A 61 -6.81 -16.55 -3.64
C GLY A 61 -6.44 -15.09 -3.91
N TYR A 62 -6.21 -14.73 -5.16
CA TYR A 62 -5.80 -13.36 -5.52
C TYR A 62 -7.02 -12.47 -5.76
N VAL A 63 -7.08 -11.36 -5.02
CA VAL A 63 -8.17 -10.38 -5.14
C VAL A 63 -7.58 -9.04 -5.54
N GLN A 64 -8.20 -8.35 -6.50
CA GLN A 64 -7.83 -6.98 -6.85
C GLN A 64 -8.07 -6.05 -5.66
N ARG A 65 -7.01 -5.43 -5.15
CA ARG A 65 -7.05 -4.54 -3.99
C ARG A 65 -6.41 -3.21 -4.33
N ARG A 66 -6.97 -2.15 -3.73
CA ARG A 66 -6.34 -0.84 -3.72
C ARG A 66 -5.26 -0.83 -2.65
N CYS A 67 -4.04 -0.57 -3.06
CA CYS A 67 -2.85 -0.62 -2.22
C CYS A 67 -1.91 0.54 -2.51
N TRP A 68 -0.93 0.73 -1.64
CA TRP A 68 0.18 1.66 -1.83
C TRP A 68 1.41 1.14 -1.09
N PHE A 69 2.59 1.68 -1.44
CA PHE A 69 3.81 1.32 -0.73
C PHE A 69 3.83 1.98 0.65
N ASP A 70 4.13 1.19 1.69
CA ASP A 70 4.24 1.70 3.04
C ASP A 70 5.34 2.76 3.11
N GLY A 71 4.96 3.98 3.51
CA GLY A 71 5.86 5.14 3.51
C GLY A 71 6.38 5.56 2.13
N GLY A 72 5.85 5.02 1.03
CA GLY A 72 6.38 5.25 -0.31
C GLY A 72 7.76 4.62 -0.54
N THR A 73 8.12 3.60 0.24
CA THR A 73 9.46 3.01 0.23
C THR A 73 9.49 1.64 -0.44
N TYR A 74 10.58 1.37 -1.14
CA TYR A 74 10.96 0.07 -1.65
C TYR A 74 12.50 -0.03 -1.65
N SER A 75 13.02 -1.25 -1.61
CA SER A 75 14.44 -1.54 -1.81
C SER A 75 14.65 -2.35 -3.08
N ILE A 76 15.80 -2.16 -3.70
CA ILE A 76 16.24 -2.95 -4.86
C ILE A 76 17.65 -3.41 -4.55
N ASP A 77 17.82 -4.72 -4.45
CA ASP A 77 19.09 -5.36 -4.17
C ASP A 77 19.54 -6.16 -5.40
N GLU A 78 20.78 -5.93 -5.85
CA GLU A 78 21.39 -6.70 -6.93
C GLU A 78 21.80 -8.09 -6.43
N SER A 79 21.35 -9.14 -7.11
CA SER A 79 21.67 -10.53 -6.80
C SER A 79 22.09 -11.26 -8.07
N GLY A 80 23.39 -11.19 -8.37
CA GLY A 80 23.97 -11.77 -9.59
C GLY A 80 23.46 -11.07 -10.84
N SER A 81 22.68 -11.79 -11.66
CA SER A 81 22.07 -11.27 -12.90
C SER A 81 20.61 -10.82 -12.73
N HIS A 82 20.12 -10.79 -11.48
CA HIS A 82 18.75 -10.43 -11.14
C HIS A 82 18.73 -9.32 -10.09
N TYR A 83 17.56 -8.70 -9.96
CA TYR A 83 17.28 -7.71 -8.92
C TYR A 83 16.20 -8.27 -8.00
N VAL A 84 16.37 -8.12 -6.69
CA VAL A 84 15.35 -8.42 -5.70
C VAL A 84 14.72 -7.10 -5.29
N VAL A 85 13.48 -6.90 -5.68
CA VAL A 85 12.70 -5.72 -5.31
C VAL A 85 11.85 -6.08 -4.09
N SER A 86 12.06 -5.38 -2.98
CA SER A 86 11.30 -5.60 -1.75
C SER A 86 10.54 -4.35 -1.33
N PHE A 87 9.28 -4.52 -0.93
CA PHE A 87 8.43 -3.42 -0.47
C PHE A 87 7.34 -3.95 0.45
N THR A 88 6.79 -3.08 1.26
CA THR A 88 5.58 -3.39 2.04
C THR A 88 4.39 -2.74 1.38
N LEU A 89 3.34 -3.50 1.12
CA LEU A 89 2.06 -2.97 0.67
C LEU A 89 1.14 -2.71 1.84
N CYS A 90 0.60 -1.51 1.85
CA CYS A 90 -0.57 -1.16 2.62
C CYS A 90 -1.81 -1.44 1.77
N VAL A 91 -2.70 -2.31 2.25
CA VAL A 91 -3.87 -2.80 1.52
C VAL A 91 -5.12 -2.26 2.19
N LEU A 92 -5.96 -1.55 1.42
CA LEU A 92 -7.24 -1.09 1.94
C LEU A 92 -8.20 -2.28 2.14
N PRO A 93 -9.01 -2.25 3.22
CA PRO A 93 -10.08 -3.21 3.40
C PRO A 93 -11.10 -3.10 2.27
N TYR A 94 -11.91 -4.14 2.09
CA TYR A 94 -12.95 -4.09 1.08
C TYR A 94 -13.91 -2.96 1.45
N ALA A 95 -14.23 -2.08 0.50
CA ALA A 95 -15.36 -1.18 0.67
C ALA A 95 -16.60 -2.06 0.56
N SER A 96 -17.15 -2.47 1.71
CA SER A 96 -18.45 -3.13 1.78
C SER A 96 -19.55 -2.21 1.28
#